data_AF-A0A936XTP4-F1
#
_entry.id   AF-A0A936XTP4-F1
#
_cell.length_a   1.000
_cell.length_b   1.000
_cell.length_c   1.000
_cell.angle_alpha   90.00
_cell.angle_beta   90.00
_cell.angle_gamma   90.00
#
_symmetry.space_group_name_H-M   'P 1'
#
loop_
_entity.id
_entity.type
_entity.pdbx_description
1 polymer ?
#
loop_
_entity_poly.entity_id
_entity_poly.type
_entity_poly.pdbx_seq_one_letter_code
_entity_poly.pdbx_strand_id
1 'polypeptide(L)'
;MKRRTFLITTTAALAAASIPVARYYSNGKKNYPPLIMPEELGNFCEEKVIREIGDQYRKQVPQESEKAKLQQILLTDDAGKLTAVSDNAAIAALLDKKIQDDFNSSRILVLSGWVISVTEARQCALFSLT
;
A
#
# COMPACT_ATOMS: atom_id res chain seq x y z
N MET A 1 -26.69 -40.82 27.32
CA MET A 1 -25.69 -39.87 26.77
C MET A 1 -25.38 -38.79 27.81
N LYS A 2 -24.10 -38.60 28.17
CA LYS A 2 -23.68 -37.68 29.24
C LYS A 2 -23.65 -36.23 28.73
N ARG A 3 -24.69 -35.45 29.07
CA ARG A 3 -24.89 -34.04 28.65
C ARG A 3 -23.68 -33.12 28.88
N ARG A 4 -22.86 -33.42 29.90
CA ARG A 4 -21.64 -32.64 30.22
C ARG A 4 -20.53 -32.81 29.20
N THR A 5 -20.37 -34.00 28.61
CA THR A 5 -19.32 -34.25 27.60
C THR A 5 -19.64 -33.50 26.31
N PHE A 6 -20.92 -33.42 25.94
CA PHE A 6 -21.38 -32.72 24.74
C PHE A 6 -21.13 -31.21 24.83
N LEU A 7 -21.40 -30.59 25.99
CA LEU A 7 -21.17 -29.16 26.19
C LEU A 7 -19.67 -28.80 26.11
N ILE A 8 -18.79 -29.64 26.67
CA ILE A 8 -17.34 -29.41 26.65
C ILE A 8 -16.76 -29.56 25.23
N THR A 9 -17.23 -30.55 24.47
CA THR A 9 -16.76 -30.74 23.08
C THR A 9 -17.23 -29.63 22.15
N THR A 10 -18.44 -29.09 22.38
CA THR A 10 -19.00 -28.04 21.50
C THR A 10 -18.32 -26.69 21.73
N THR A 11 -17.97 -26.34 22.98
CA THR A 11 -17.23 -25.10 23.27
C THR A 11 -15.78 -25.14 22.80
N ALA A 12 -15.11 -26.29 22.94
CA ALA A 12 -13.74 -26.47 22.45
C ALA A 12 -13.64 -26.33 20.92
N ALA A 13 -14.62 -26.84 20.19
CA ALA A 13 -14.68 -26.74 18.72
C ALA A 13 -14.87 -25.28 18.24
N LEU A 14 -15.73 -24.51 18.90
CA LEU A 14 -15.95 -23.09 18.59
C LEU A 14 -14.71 -22.23 18.90
N ALA A 15 -14.01 -22.52 20.00
CA ALA A 15 -12.75 -21.87 20.33
C ALA A 15 -11.68 -22.16 19.26
N ALA A 16 -11.52 -23.40 18.82
CA ALA A 16 -10.54 -23.76 17.79
C ALA A 16 -10.84 -23.10 16.43
N ALA A 17 -12.11 -23.00 16.05
CA ALA A 17 -12.52 -22.40 14.78
C ALA A 17 -12.36 -20.86 14.73
N SER A 18 -12.32 -20.19 15.89
CA SER A 18 -12.17 -18.73 15.96
C SER A 18 -10.71 -18.25 16.02
N ILE A 19 -9.75 -19.14 16.29
CA ILE A 19 -8.31 -18.81 16.34
C ILE A 19 -7.79 -18.25 15.00
N PRO A 20 -8.08 -18.83 13.82
CA PRO A 20 -7.60 -18.30 12.55
C PRO A 20 -8.15 -16.90 12.26
N VAL A 21 -9.43 -16.67 12.55
CA VAL A 21 -10.11 -15.38 12.36
C VAL A 21 -9.53 -14.33 13.31
N ALA A 22 -9.40 -14.65 14.60
CA ALA A 22 -8.80 -13.75 15.57
C ALA A 22 -7.33 -13.41 15.23
N ARG A 23 -6.56 -14.38 14.74
CA ARG A 23 -5.17 -14.17 14.33
C ARG A 23 -5.07 -13.30 13.08
N TYR A 24 -5.95 -13.50 12.11
CA TYR A 24 -6.07 -12.66 10.90
C TYR A 24 -6.40 -11.20 11.26
N TYR A 25 -7.35 -10.97 12.17
CA TYR A 25 -7.69 -9.63 12.65
C TYR A 25 -6.64 -9.02 13.61
N SER A 26 -5.87 -9.84 14.34
CA SER A 26 -4.82 -9.35 15.25
C SER A 26 -3.53 -8.94 14.55
N ASN A 27 -3.35 -9.32 13.28
CA ASN A 27 -2.31 -8.73 12.44
C ASN A 27 -2.73 -7.28 12.14
N GLY A 28 -2.45 -6.39 13.09
CA GLY A 28 -2.75 -4.97 12.98
C GLY A 28 -2.22 -4.41 11.66
N LYS A 29 -3.03 -3.57 11.01
CA LYS A 29 -2.59 -2.83 9.82
C LYS A 29 -1.33 -2.06 10.21
N LYS A 30 -0.21 -2.35 9.54
CA LYS A 30 1.01 -1.56 9.71
C LYS A 30 0.72 -0.17 9.19
N ASN A 31 0.98 0.85 10.01
CA ASN A 31 0.86 2.24 9.61
C ASN A 31 2.09 2.63 8.80
N TYR A 32 1.93 2.66 7.48
CA TYR A 32 2.95 3.15 6.56
C TYR A 32 2.80 4.66 6.34
N PRO A 33 3.91 5.40 6.17
CA PRO A 33 3.86 6.79 5.73
C PRO A 33 3.15 6.92 4.38
N PRO A 34 2.30 7.93 4.16
CA PRO A 34 1.61 8.15 2.89
C PRO A 34 2.57 8.27 1.69
N LEU A 35 3.80 8.72 1.92
CA LEU A 35 4.83 8.86 0.89
C LEU A 35 5.19 7.54 0.20
N ILE A 36 5.12 6.41 0.91
CA ILE A 36 5.62 5.12 0.41
C ILE A 36 4.51 4.11 0.14
N MET A 37 3.34 4.24 0.77
CA MET A 37 2.23 3.31 0.59
C MET A 37 1.07 4.00 -0.12
N PRO A 38 0.71 3.57 -1.35
CA PRO A 38 -0.54 4.00 -1.97
C PRO A 38 -1.72 3.42 -1.16
N GLU A 39 -2.56 4.29 -0.60
CA GLU A 39 -3.60 3.88 0.35
C GLU A 39 -4.62 2.93 -0.28
N GLU A 40 -5.17 3.32 -1.44
CA GLU A 40 -6.16 2.52 -2.16
C GLU A 40 -5.59 1.19 -2.65
N LEU A 41 -4.45 1.22 -3.35
CA LEU A 41 -3.81 -0.01 -3.84
C LEU A 41 -3.38 -0.92 -2.67
N GLY A 42 -2.91 -0.35 -1.55
CA GLY A 42 -2.55 -1.09 -0.34
C GLY A 42 -3.74 -1.73 0.38
N ASN A 43 -4.98 -1.31 0.11
CA ASN A 43 -6.18 -2.00 0.60
C ASN A 43 -6.46 -3.29 -0.18
N PHE A 44 -6.00 -3.41 -1.43
CA PHE A 44 -6.21 -4.59 -2.28
C PHE A 44 -4.97 -5.50 -2.38
N CYS A 45 -3.78 -4.91 -2.30
CA CYS A 45 -2.51 -5.60 -2.50
C CYS A 45 -1.77 -5.88 -1.20
N GLU A 46 -1.19 -7.07 -1.10
CA GLU A 46 -0.20 -7.35 -0.05
C GLU A 46 1.12 -6.62 -0.31
N GLU A 47 1.91 -6.38 0.73
CA GLU A 47 3.22 -5.73 0.63
C GLU A 47 4.15 -6.35 -0.41
N LYS A 48 4.08 -7.68 -0.58
CA LYS A 48 4.86 -8.40 -1.59
C LYS A 48 4.51 -7.92 -3.01
N VAL A 49 3.22 -7.75 -3.29
CA VAL A 49 2.72 -7.28 -4.59
C VAL A 49 3.12 -5.82 -4.80
N ILE A 50 3.01 -4.97 -3.78
CA ILE A 50 3.47 -3.57 -3.83
C ILE A 50 4.97 -3.50 -4.17
N ARG A 51 5.81 -4.35 -3.55
CA ARG A 51 7.25 -4.42 -3.87
C ARG A 51 7.50 -4.90 -5.29
N GLU A 52 6.79 -5.91 -5.75
CA GLU A 52 6.92 -6.44 -7.11
C GLU A 52 6.55 -5.38 -8.17
N ILE A 53 5.47 -4.62 -7.95
CA ILE A 53 5.09 -3.47 -8.79
C ILE A 53 6.22 -2.43 -8.82
N GLY A 54 6.76 -2.09 -7.65
CA GLY A 54 7.85 -1.13 -7.53
C GLY A 54 9.12 -1.56 -8.26
N ASP A 55 9.51 -2.82 -8.12
CA ASP A 55 10.67 -3.37 -8.82
C ASP A 55 10.47 -3.43 -10.34
N GLN A 56 9.24 -3.71 -10.79
CA GLN A 56 8.91 -3.65 -12.21
C GLN A 56 9.00 -2.22 -12.73
N TYR A 57 8.44 -1.23 -12.02
CA TYR A 57 8.51 0.18 -12.39
C TYR A 57 9.96 0.66 -12.54
N ARG A 58 10.81 0.37 -11.55
CA ARG A 58 12.23 0.75 -11.56
C ARG A 58 13.02 0.14 -12.72
N LYS A 59 12.62 -1.06 -13.19
CA LYS A 59 13.21 -1.66 -14.40
C LYS A 59 12.74 -0.97 -15.68
N GLN A 60 11.49 -0.51 -15.73
CA GLN A 60 10.93 0.18 -16.90
C GLN A 60 11.36 1.64 -17.01
N VAL A 61 11.60 2.31 -15.87
CA VAL A 61 12.01 3.72 -15.81
C VAL A 61 13.30 3.87 -14.98
N PRO A 62 14.46 3.41 -15.49
CA PRO A 62 15.72 3.43 -14.74
C PRO A 62 16.12 4.83 -14.26
N GLN A 63 15.69 5.87 -14.98
CA GLN A 63 15.96 7.26 -14.62
C GLN A 63 15.29 7.66 -13.30
N GLU A 64 14.22 6.98 -12.88
CA GLU A 64 13.48 7.24 -11.65
C GLU A 64 13.76 6.18 -10.57
N SER A 65 14.83 5.37 -10.70
CA SER A 65 15.10 4.25 -9.79
C SER A 65 15.83 4.61 -8.50
N GLU A 66 16.23 5.87 -8.34
CA GLU A 66 16.95 6.39 -7.19
C GLU A 66 15.98 6.89 -6.10
N LYS A 67 16.23 6.48 -4.85
CA LYS A 67 15.37 6.82 -3.70
C LYS A 67 15.16 8.33 -3.53
N ALA A 68 16.24 9.09 -3.57
CA ALA A 68 16.19 10.55 -3.39
C ALA A 68 15.38 11.23 -4.50
N LYS A 69 15.48 10.72 -5.74
CA LYS A 69 14.75 11.25 -6.88
C LYS A 69 13.25 10.93 -6.78
N LEU A 70 12.89 9.71 -6.39
CA LEU A 70 11.48 9.34 -6.16
C LEU A 70 10.85 10.20 -5.05
N GLN A 71 11.56 10.39 -3.94
CA GLN A 71 11.10 11.28 -2.86
C GLN A 71 10.91 12.70 -3.36
N GLN A 72 11.87 13.24 -4.11
CA GLN A 72 11.76 14.57 -4.70
C GLN A 72 10.53 14.69 -5.61
N ILE A 73 10.32 13.74 -6.53
CA ILE A 73 9.19 13.75 -7.47
C ILE A 73 7.85 13.68 -6.73
N LEU A 74 7.75 12.81 -5.73
CA LEU A 74 6.51 12.59 -4.96
C LEU A 74 6.16 13.78 -4.05
N LEU A 75 7.16 14.49 -3.53
CA LEU A 75 6.97 15.65 -2.63
C LEU A 75 6.85 16.99 -3.35
N THR A 76 7.09 17.03 -4.67
CA THR A 76 7.00 18.25 -5.47
C THR A 76 5.60 18.39 -6.05
N ASP A 77 4.94 19.50 -5.75
CA ASP A 77 3.66 19.87 -6.33
C ASP A 77 3.79 20.39 -7.77
N ASP A 78 2.66 20.66 -8.41
CA ASP A 78 2.63 21.14 -9.81
C ASP A 78 3.23 22.54 -9.97
N ALA A 79 3.35 23.31 -8.88
CA ALA A 79 4.00 24.62 -8.85
C ALA A 79 5.51 24.53 -8.58
N GLY A 80 6.07 23.32 -8.45
CA GLY A 80 7.47 23.08 -8.14
C GLY A 80 7.84 23.31 -6.67
N LYS A 81 6.86 23.46 -5.79
CA LYS A 81 7.08 23.65 -4.36
C LYS A 81 7.21 22.28 -3.68
N LEU A 82 8.23 22.17 -2.83
CA LEU A 82 8.47 20.99 -2.00
C LEU A 82 7.57 21.02 -0.77
N THR A 83 6.82 19.94 -0.58
CA THR A 83 6.06 19.69 0.65
C THR A 83 6.97 19.12 1.72
N ALA A 84 6.85 19.63 2.96
CA ALA A 84 7.67 19.18 4.07
C ALA A 84 7.39 17.71 4.40
N VAL A 85 8.45 16.90 4.51
CA VAL A 85 8.38 15.44 4.76
C VAL A 85 7.67 15.11 6.09
N SER A 86 7.63 16.05 7.04
CA SER A 86 7.05 15.84 8.37
C SER A 86 5.52 15.96 8.43
N ASP A 87 4.86 16.45 7.37
CA ASP A 87 3.42 16.66 7.35
C ASP A 87 2.70 15.57 6.54
N ASN A 88 2.40 14.46 7.21
CA ASN A 88 1.72 13.33 6.58
C ASN A 88 0.36 13.68 5.97
N ALA A 89 -0.38 14.62 6.57
CA ALA A 89 -1.70 15.03 6.06
C ALA A 89 -1.55 15.82 4.76
N ALA A 90 -0.60 16.76 4.71
CA ALA A 90 -0.29 17.50 3.49
C ALA A 90 0.26 16.58 2.39
N ILE A 91 1.09 15.60 2.74
CA ILE A 91 1.62 14.62 1.79
C ILE A 91 0.50 13.74 1.23
N ALA A 92 -0.41 13.24 2.07
CA ALA A 92 -1.55 12.45 1.63
C ALA A 92 -2.42 13.25 0.64
N ALA A 93 -2.80 14.47 1.01
CA ALA A 93 -3.60 15.35 0.15
C ALA A 93 -2.91 15.69 -1.19
N LEU A 94 -1.59 15.89 -1.17
CA LEU A 94 -0.79 16.10 -2.38
C LEU A 94 -0.82 14.87 -3.28
N LEU A 95 -0.57 13.68 -2.72
CA LEU A 95 -0.50 12.44 -3.48
C LEU A 95 -1.86 12.06 -4.05
N ASP A 96 -2.94 12.19 -3.27
CA ASP A 96 -4.31 11.96 -3.73
C ASP A 96 -4.65 12.84 -4.93
N LYS A 97 -4.29 14.13 -4.86
CA LYS A 97 -4.46 15.06 -5.97
C LYS A 97 -3.66 14.60 -7.20
N LYS A 98 -2.39 14.22 -7.05
CA LYS A 98 -1.54 13.75 -8.16
C LYS A 98 -2.07 12.45 -8.79
N ILE A 99 -2.55 11.52 -7.98
CA ILE A 99 -3.16 10.26 -8.43
C ILE A 99 -4.42 10.56 -9.24
N GLN A 100 -5.30 11.43 -8.72
CA GLN A 100 -6.50 11.83 -9.43
C GLN A 100 -6.17 12.53 -10.76
N ASP A 101 -5.18 13.42 -10.75
CA ASP A 101 -4.72 14.13 -11.95
C ASP A 101 -4.09 13.18 -12.97
N ASP A 102 -3.38 12.13 -12.52
CA ASP A 102 -2.84 11.07 -13.36
C ASP A 102 -3.94 10.27 -14.05
N PHE A 103 -4.95 9.83 -13.30
CA PHE A 103 -6.10 9.13 -13.89
C PHE A 103 -6.87 10.02 -14.87
N ASN A 104 -7.15 11.28 -14.50
CA ASN A 104 -7.84 12.23 -15.37
C ASN A 104 -7.09 12.51 -16.68
N SER A 105 -5.75 12.42 -16.64
CA SER A 105 -4.88 12.67 -17.79
C SER A 105 -4.44 11.40 -18.52
N SER A 106 -5.02 10.24 -18.19
CA SER A 106 -4.61 8.93 -18.73
C SER A 106 -3.12 8.61 -18.53
N ARG A 107 -2.49 9.17 -17.50
CA ARG A 107 -1.13 8.82 -17.06
C ARG A 107 -1.21 7.59 -16.16
N ILE A 108 -1.51 6.46 -16.78
CA ILE A 108 -1.68 5.17 -16.15
C ILE A 108 -0.66 4.15 -16.67
N LEU A 109 -0.36 3.15 -15.86
CA LEU A 109 0.55 2.06 -16.17
C LEU A 109 -0.12 0.73 -15.85
N VAL A 110 0.27 -0.31 -16.59
CA VAL A 110 -0.11 -1.70 -16.28
C VAL A 110 1.11 -2.43 -15.76
N LEU A 111 1.17 -2.64 -14.44
CA LEU A 111 2.30 -3.28 -13.74
C LEU A 111 1.79 -4.44 -12.90
N SER A 112 2.40 -5.61 -13.03
CA SER A 112 1.98 -6.85 -12.35
C SER A 112 0.48 -7.15 -12.47
N GLY A 113 -0.15 -6.77 -13.59
CA GLY A 113 -1.59 -6.96 -13.83
C GLY A 113 -2.50 -5.88 -13.24
N TRP A 114 -1.95 -4.86 -12.58
CA TRP A 114 -2.70 -3.75 -12.01
C TRP A 114 -2.66 -2.51 -12.90
N VAL A 115 -3.82 -1.89 -13.10
CA VAL A 115 -3.93 -0.57 -13.74
C VAL A 115 -3.82 0.47 -12.63
N ILE A 116 -2.72 1.21 -12.62
CA ILE A 116 -2.41 2.19 -11.57
C ILE A 116 -1.93 3.50 -12.17
N SER A 117 -2.05 4.59 -11.42
CA SER A 117 -1.45 5.87 -11.79
C SER A 117 0.07 5.81 -11.80
N VAL A 118 0.71 6.71 -12.55
CA VAL A 118 2.18 6.87 -12.50
C VAL A 118 2.64 7.23 -11.08
N THR A 119 1.87 8.04 -10.35
CA THR A 119 2.16 8.40 -8.95
C THR A 119 2.14 7.17 -8.02
N GLU A 120 1.15 6.29 -8.12
CA GLU A 120 1.11 5.04 -7.35
C GLU A 120 2.29 4.12 -7.70
N ALA A 121 2.65 4.03 -8.98
CA ALA A 121 3.81 3.24 -9.41
C ALA A 121 5.12 3.77 -8.79
N ARG A 122 5.27 5.09 -8.67
CA ARG A 122 6.40 5.75 -7.98
C ARG A 122 6.39 5.50 -6.48
N GLN A 123 5.23 5.51 -5.83
CA GLN A 123 5.12 5.12 -4.41
C GLN A 123 5.55 3.66 -4.21
N CYS A 124 5.07 2.75 -5.06
CA CYS A 124 5.49 1.34 -5.03
C CYS A 124 7.01 1.19 -5.25
N ALA A 125 7.58 1.95 -6.18
CA ALA A 125 9.02 1.97 -6.44
C ALA A 125 9.82 2.47 -5.23
N LEU A 126 9.31 3.48 -4.53
CA LEU A 126 9.91 3.97 -3.30
C LEU A 126 9.79 2.93 -2.17
N PHE A 127 8.64 2.25 -2.07
CA PHE A 127 8.41 1.16 -1.13
C PHE A 127 9.38 -0.01 -1.33
N SER A 128 9.67 -0.38 -2.59
CA SER A 128 10.60 -1.49 -2.88
C SER A 128 12.05 -1.20 -2.48
N LEU A 129 12.38 0.07 -2.21
CA LEU A 129 13.65 0.55 -1.69
C LEU A 129 13.70 0.70 -0.16
N THR A 130 12.66 0.26 0.56
CA THR A 130 12.58 0.26 2.04
C THR A 130 12.80 -1.13 2.61
#